data_AF-A0A8S1IWV4-F1
#
_entry.id   AF-A0A8S1IWV4-F1
#
_cell.length_a   1.000
_cell.length_b   1.000
_cell.length_c   1.000
_cell.angle_alpha   90.00
_cell.angle_beta   90.00
_cell.angle_gamma   90.00
#
_symmetry.space_group_name_H-M   'P 1'
#
loop_
_entity.id
_entity.type
_entity.pdbx_description
1 polymer ?
#
loop_
_entity_poly.entity_id
_entity_poly.type
_entity_poly.pdbx_seq_one_letter_code
_entity_poly.pdbx_strand_id
1 'polypeptide(L)'
;AERERNPQRRSPPAFGRRDFPPRGVFIVPAMSTSGTHAALFALLAIALTATCAQTQSTALAKLEAARALWASNGSSDYTMRYQLTCHCHPDDTDPFIVTVQGGVVIDVVVEGSNRQPPQDVINTIPTVEGMFNEIERGLSAGYAHVGASYDPATGAPVTVYFDYNGQAVDDEVHYSVRILDLATGGGQALPGPSPPLSATATDGPSPPLSATATGGPSPPLSATATGGPSPPLSATATGELLPQSEGGAKGDEEEDDE
;
A
#
# COMPACT_ATOMS: atom_id res chain seq x y z
N ALA A 1 28.27 -6.85 -24.66
CA ALA A 1 28.72 -5.56 -25.22
C ALA A 1 27.51 -5.01 -25.97
N GLU A 2 26.97 -3.83 -25.73
CA GLU A 2 27.57 -2.56 -25.35
C GLU A 2 26.68 -1.86 -24.30
N ARG A 3 27.29 -1.31 -23.25
CA ARG A 3 26.68 -0.38 -22.29
C ARG A 3 26.65 1.00 -22.93
N GLU A 4 25.49 1.63 -23.08
CA GLU A 4 25.43 3.07 -23.28
C GLU A 4 25.14 3.81 -21.97
N ARG A 5 26.10 4.69 -21.66
CA ARG A 5 26.22 5.50 -20.45
C ARG A 5 25.51 6.83 -20.65
N ASN A 6 24.75 7.23 -19.63
CA ASN A 6 24.33 8.60 -19.33
C ASN A 6 25.54 9.56 -19.22
N PRO A 7 25.55 10.70 -19.94
CA PRO A 7 26.47 11.80 -19.64
C PRO A 7 25.75 13.15 -19.61
N GLN A 8 25.14 13.52 -18.49
CA GLN A 8 24.79 14.93 -18.19
C GLN A 8 25.29 15.31 -16.78
N ARG A 9 26.62 15.33 -16.61
CA ARG A 9 27.28 16.23 -15.66
C ARG A 9 27.84 17.40 -16.46
N ARG A 10 27.16 18.54 -16.43
CA ARG A 10 27.72 19.82 -16.92
C ARG A 10 28.03 20.69 -15.71
N SER A 11 29.31 21.04 -15.57
CA SER A 11 29.82 22.01 -14.62
C SER A 11 29.18 23.40 -14.84
N PRO A 12 28.98 24.21 -13.79
CA PRO A 12 28.44 25.56 -13.94
C PRO A 12 29.49 26.53 -14.52
N PRO A 13 29.10 27.49 -15.38
CA PRO A 13 30.02 28.50 -15.89
C PRO A 13 30.32 29.58 -14.85
N ALA A 14 31.56 30.07 -14.88
CA ALA A 14 32.07 31.15 -14.05
C ALA A 14 31.33 32.47 -14.32
N PHE A 15 30.77 33.08 -13.26
CA PHE A 15 30.14 34.40 -13.32
C PHE A 15 31.21 35.50 -13.36
N GLY A 16 31.32 36.16 -14.51
CA GLY A 16 32.06 37.41 -14.66
C GLY A 16 31.38 38.56 -13.90
N ARG A 17 32.17 39.32 -13.15
CA ARG A 17 31.73 40.55 -12.47
C ARG A 17 31.29 41.58 -13.52
N ARG A 18 30.04 42.02 -13.46
CA ARG A 18 29.57 43.23 -14.15
C ARG A 18 29.44 44.34 -13.12
N ASP A 19 30.08 45.46 -13.42
CA ASP A 19 30.02 46.69 -12.65
C ASP A 19 28.60 47.29 -12.67
N PHE A 20 28.07 47.59 -11.49
CA PHE A 20 26.80 48.29 -11.32
C PHE A 20 27.04 49.81 -11.21
N PRO A 21 26.29 50.65 -11.94
CA PRO A 21 26.31 52.11 -11.71
C PRO A 21 25.61 52.49 -10.40
N PRO A 22 25.90 53.67 -9.82
CA PRO A 22 25.43 54.05 -8.51
C PRO A 22 23.92 54.31 -8.45
N ARG A 23 23.36 53.99 -7.28
CA ARG A 23 21.96 54.05 -6.89
C ARG A 23 21.34 55.44 -7.15
N GLY A 24 20.34 55.47 -8.02
CA GLY A 24 19.37 56.56 -8.06
C GLY A 24 18.53 56.54 -6.78
N VAL A 25 18.51 57.65 -6.05
CA VAL A 25 17.62 57.88 -4.92
C VAL A 25 16.20 58.01 -5.47
N PHE A 26 15.40 56.95 -5.33
CA PHE A 26 13.96 57.03 -5.49
C PHE A 26 13.36 57.59 -4.21
N ILE A 27 12.85 58.83 -4.29
CA ILE A 27 11.99 59.39 -3.26
C ILE A 27 10.66 58.64 -3.35
N VAL A 28 10.43 57.70 -2.43
CA VAL A 28 9.12 57.08 -2.22
C VAL A 28 8.24 58.12 -1.54
N PRO A 29 7.08 58.51 -2.11
CA PRO A 29 6.15 59.36 -1.38
C PRO A 29 5.63 58.56 -0.18
N ALA A 30 5.69 59.15 1.00
CA ALA A 30 5.06 58.61 2.20
C ALA A 30 3.54 58.57 1.99
N MET A 31 3.02 57.43 1.58
CA MET A 31 1.58 57.19 1.59
C MET A 31 1.15 56.97 3.04
N SER A 32 0.51 58.00 3.61
CA SER A 32 -0.21 57.92 4.87
C SER A 32 -1.43 57.02 4.68
N THR A 33 -1.27 55.72 4.92
CA THR A 33 -2.40 54.78 4.98
C THR A 33 -2.91 54.75 6.42
N SER A 34 -4.07 55.36 6.66
CA SER A 34 -4.84 55.23 7.90
C SER A 34 -4.99 53.75 8.28
N GLY A 35 -4.52 53.38 9.48
CA GLY A 35 -4.30 52.01 9.95
C GLY A 35 -5.53 51.09 10.09
N THR A 36 -6.72 51.50 9.63
CA THR A 36 -7.96 50.73 9.73
C THR A 36 -8.20 49.80 8.52
N HIS A 37 -7.67 50.11 7.34
CA HIS A 37 -7.85 49.27 6.14
C HIS A 37 -6.82 48.15 6.00
N ALA A 38 -5.59 48.35 6.51
CA ALA A 38 -4.55 47.32 6.48
C ALA A 38 -4.90 46.10 7.35
N ALA A 39 -5.57 46.32 8.49
CA ALA A 39 -6.00 45.25 9.39
C ALA A 39 -7.17 44.42 8.80
N LEU A 40 -8.12 45.06 8.11
CA LEU A 40 -9.24 44.36 7.46
C LEU A 40 -8.78 43.54 6.23
N PHE A 41 -7.84 44.06 5.44
CA PHE A 41 -7.25 43.30 4.32
C PHE A 41 -6.36 42.15 4.80
N ALA A 42 -5.64 42.30 5.91
CA ALA A 42 -4.87 41.22 6.52
C ALA A 42 -5.77 40.10 7.08
N LEU A 43 -6.91 40.43 7.70
CA LEU A 43 -7.86 39.44 8.23
C LEU A 43 -8.59 38.65 7.12
N LEU A 44 -8.89 39.28 5.97
CA LEU A 44 -9.52 38.58 4.83
C LEU A 44 -8.53 37.63 4.11
N ALA A 45 -7.24 37.96 4.06
CA ALA A 45 -6.21 37.11 3.47
C ALA A 45 -5.89 35.86 4.33
N ILE A 46 -6.01 35.97 5.66
CA ILE A 46 -5.81 34.84 6.60
C ILE A 46 -6.97 33.82 6.52
N ALA A 47 -8.18 34.25 6.18
CA ALA A 47 -9.34 33.37 6.09
C ALA A 47 -9.33 32.43 4.85
N LEU A 48 -8.62 32.79 3.76
CA LEU A 48 -8.61 31.99 2.52
C LEU A 48 -7.61 30.82 2.54
N THR A 49 -6.49 30.92 3.27
CA THR A 49 -5.46 29.87 3.28
C THR A 49 -5.77 28.72 4.24
N ALA A 50 -6.55 28.97 5.29
CA ALA A 50 -6.94 27.95 6.26
C ALA A 50 -7.82 26.84 5.65
N THR A 51 -8.63 27.16 4.65
CA THR A 51 -9.62 26.23 4.07
C THR A 51 -8.98 25.09 3.26
N CYS A 52 -7.92 25.39 2.50
CA CYS A 52 -7.23 24.37 1.69
C CYS A 52 -6.47 23.35 2.56
N ALA A 53 -5.67 23.86 3.52
CA ALA A 53 -4.94 23.02 4.47
C ALA A 53 -5.87 22.15 5.33
N GLN A 54 -7.03 22.69 5.74
CA GLN A 54 -8.03 21.93 6.47
C GLN A 54 -8.61 20.78 5.64
N THR A 55 -8.82 20.99 4.33
CA THR A 55 -9.40 19.98 3.44
C THR A 55 -8.44 18.80 3.25
N GLN A 56 -7.16 19.09 2.95
CA GLN A 56 -6.13 18.05 2.81
C GLN A 56 -5.93 17.25 4.11
N SER A 57 -5.88 17.94 5.25
CA SER A 57 -5.81 17.30 6.58
C SER A 57 -6.99 16.36 6.82
N THR A 58 -8.21 16.75 6.43
CA THR A 58 -9.38 15.86 6.55
C THR A 58 -9.35 14.67 5.61
N ALA A 59 -8.79 14.80 4.40
CA ALA A 59 -8.65 13.70 3.46
C ALA A 59 -7.64 12.65 3.93
N LEU A 60 -6.48 13.10 4.43
CA LEU A 60 -5.48 12.23 5.05
C LEU A 60 -6.04 11.51 6.29
N ALA A 61 -6.77 12.21 7.16
CA ALA A 61 -7.39 11.58 8.32
C ALA A 61 -8.42 10.50 7.93
N LYS A 62 -9.21 10.72 6.87
CA LYS A 62 -10.14 9.71 6.33
C LYS A 62 -9.40 8.51 5.75
N LEU A 63 -8.32 8.74 5.01
CA LEU A 63 -7.46 7.68 4.47
C LEU A 63 -6.90 6.79 5.58
N GLU A 64 -6.33 7.39 6.63
CA GLU A 64 -5.77 6.64 7.76
C GLU A 64 -6.84 5.83 8.52
N ALA A 65 -8.02 6.41 8.73
CA ALA A 65 -9.13 5.70 9.36
C ALA A 65 -9.61 4.50 8.52
N ALA A 66 -9.69 4.67 7.19
CA ALA A 66 -10.09 3.61 6.27
C ALA A 66 -9.03 2.49 6.20
N ARG A 67 -7.75 2.86 6.14
CA ARG A 67 -6.62 1.92 6.19
C ARG A 67 -6.60 1.11 7.48
N ALA A 68 -6.85 1.75 8.62
CA ALA A 68 -6.96 1.07 9.91
C ALA A 68 -8.15 0.09 9.96
N LEU A 69 -9.29 0.47 9.38
CA LEU A 69 -10.46 -0.40 9.28
C LEU A 69 -10.19 -1.61 8.37
N TRP A 70 -9.47 -1.41 7.27
CA TRP A 70 -9.03 -2.51 6.40
C TRP A 70 -8.07 -3.45 7.10
N ALA A 71 -7.13 -2.93 7.87
CA ALA A 71 -6.23 -3.75 8.66
C ALA A 71 -6.96 -4.61 9.72
N SER A 72 -8.12 -4.17 10.22
CA SER A 72 -8.89 -4.93 11.21
C SER A 72 -9.93 -5.88 10.61
N ASN A 73 -10.55 -5.52 9.49
CA ASN A 73 -11.74 -6.19 8.95
C ASN A 73 -11.53 -6.75 7.54
N GLY A 74 -10.47 -6.35 6.85
CA GLY A 74 -10.09 -6.85 5.54
C GLY A 74 -9.43 -8.23 5.59
N SER A 75 -8.86 -8.64 4.46
CA SER A 75 -8.09 -9.87 4.32
C SER A 75 -6.91 -9.64 3.37
N SER A 76 -5.83 -10.40 3.53
CA SER A 76 -4.78 -10.49 2.51
C SER A 76 -5.20 -11.30 1.28
N ASP A 77 -6.33 -12.00 1.40
CA ASP A 77 -6.86 -12.93 0.43
C ASP A 77 -8.29 -12.51 0.08
N TYR A 78 -8.51 -12.04 -1.15
CA TYR A 78 -9.81 -11.52 -1.57
C TYR A 78 -9.96 -11.54 -3.08
N THR A 79 -11.21 -11.45 -3.52
CA THR A 79 -11.55 -11.16 -4.92
C THR A 79 -12.24 -9.81 -5.00
N MET A 80 -11.83 -8.99 -5.95
CA MET A 80 -12.45 -7.68 -6.19
C MET A 80 -12.81 -7.49 -7.65
N ARG A 81 -13.85 -6.70 -7.89
CA ARG A 81 -14.09 -6.06 -9.17
C ARG A 81 -13.32 -4.74 -9.20
N TYR A 82 -12.51 -4.54 -10.22
CA TYR A 82 -11.75 -3.32 -10.46
C TYR A 82 -12.09 -2.76 -11.84
N GLN A 83 -12.27 -1.46 -11.95
CA GLN A 83 -12.50 -0.78 -13.22
C GLN A 83 -11.84 0.59 -13.21
N LEU A 84 -11.08 0.87 -14.26
CA LEU A 84 -10.49 2.17 -14.53
C LEU A 84 -11.28 2.87 -15.64
N THR A 85 -11.59 4.14 -15.44
CA THR A 85 -12.15 5.03 -16.45
C THR A 85 -11.16 6.16 -16.68
N CYS A 86 -10.62 6.23 -17.90
CA CYS A 86 -9.74 7.31 -18.37
C CYS A 86 -9.78 7.41 -19.91
N HIS A 87 -9.12 8.43 -20.46
CA HIS A 87 -8.81 8.50 -21.89
C HIS A 87 -7.56 7.66 -22.22
N CYS A 88 -7.69 6.35 -22.04
CA CYS A 88 -6.62 5.36 -22.15
C CYS A 88 -6.99 4.24 -23.14
N HIS A 89 -6.11 3.25 -23.32
CA HIS A 89 -6.40 2.17 -24.27
C HIS A 89 -7.62 1.38 -23.78
N PRO A 90 -8.52 0.90 -24.67
CA PRO A 90 -9.71 0.16 -24.25
C PRO A 90 -9.39 -1.04 -23.34
N ASP A 91 -8.27 -1.73 -23.59
CA ASP A 91 -7.80 -2.85 -22.78
C ASP A 91 -7.48 -2.47 -21.32
N ASP A 92 -7.21 -1.19 -21.00
CA ASP A 92 -7.01 -0.72 -19.62
C ASP A 92 -8.34 -0.47 -18.89
N THR A 93 -9.42 -0.24 -19.64
CA THR A 93 -10.71 0.24 -19.12
C THR A 93 -11.76 -0.85 -18.95
N ASP A 94 -11.44 -2.07 -19.36
CA ASP A 94 -12.30 -3.23 -19.13
C ASP A 94 -12.60 -3.38 -17.63
N PRO A 95 -13.81 -3.84 -17.26
CA PRO A 95 -14.05 -4.28 -15.90
C PRO A 95 -13.33 -5.61 -15.66
N PHE A 96 -12.57 -5.69 -14.57
CA PHE A 96 -11.78 -6.85 -14.21
C PHE A 96 -12.27 -7.49 -12.92
N ILE A 97 -12.20 -8.82 -12.87
CA ILE A 97 -12.24 -9.61 -11.64
C ILE A 97 -10.79 -9.95 -11.30
N VAL A 98 -10.35 -9.48 -10.15
CA VAL A 98 -8.96 -9.58 -9.67
C VAL A 98 -8.95 -10.46 -8.43
N THR A 99 -8.14 -11.52 -8.45
CA THR A 99 -7.90 -12.37 -7.29
C THR A 99 -6.57 -12.00 -6.65
N VAL A 100 -6.62 -11.66 -5.38
CA VAL A 100 -5.47 -11.32 -4.54
C VAL A 100 -5.29 -12.44 -3.52
N GLN A 101 -4.06 -12.92 -3.38
CA GLN A 101 -3.67 -13.91 -2.40
C GLN A 101 -2.37 -13.50 -1.72
N GLY A 102 -2.34 -13.52 -0.38
CA GLY A 102 -1.19 -13.06 0.40
C GLY A 102 -0.80 -11.60 0.12
N GLY A 103 -1.75 -10.75 -0.27
CA GLY A 103 -1.51 -9.36 -0.65
C GLY A 103 -0.89 -9.17 -2.04
N VAL A 104 -0.91 -10.20 -2.89
CA VAL A 104 -0.37 -10.16 -4.26
C VAL A 104 -1.47 -10.53 -5.26
N VAL A 105 -1.56 -9.81 -6.39
CA VAL A 105 -2.44 -10.17 -7.49
C VAL A 105 -1.96 -11.49 -8.11
N ILE A 106 -2.79 -12.53 -8.06
CA ILE A 106 -2.46 -13.86 -8.60
C ILE A 106 -3.24 -14.22 -9.87
N ASP A 107 -4.38 -13.57 -10.11
CA ASP A 107 -5.17 -13.75 -11.33
C ASP A 107 -5.99 -12.50 -11.64
N VAL A 108 -6.19 -12.25 -12.94
CA VAL A 108 -7.00 -11.17 -13.47
C VAL A 108 -7.73 -11.67 -14.71
N VAL A 109 -9.06 -11.56 -14.69
CA VAL A 109 -9.91 -11.88 -15.85
C VAL A 109 -10.87 -10.75 -16.14
N VAL A 110 -11.20 -10.57 -17.42
CA VAL A 110 -12.19 -9.57 -17.84
C VAL A 110 -13.58 -10.07 -17.45
N GLU A 111 -14.33 -9.24 -16.72
CA GLU A 111 -15.64 -9.55 -16.17
C GLU A 111 -16.60 -10.05 -17.26
N GLY A 112 -17.28 -11.17 -16.98
CA GLY A 112 -18.19 -11.82 -17.95
C GLY A 112 -17.48 -12.63 -19.04
N SER A 113 -16.16 -12.80 -18.97
CA SER A 113 -15.38 -13.61 -19.89
C SER A 113 -14.32 -14.46 -19.16
N ASN A 114 -13.63 -15.34 -19.89
CA ASN A 114 -12.44 -16.06 -19.40
C ASN A 114 -11.15 -15.52 -20.04
N ARG A 115 -11.18 -14.29 -20.58
CA ARG A 115 -10.02 -13.67 -21.19
C ARG A 115 -9.16 -13.00 -20.12
N GLN A 116 -7.87 -13.30 -20.13
CA GLN A 116 -6.88 -12.53 -19.38
C GLN A 116 -6.47 -11.28 -20.19
N PRO A 117 -6.34 -10.12 -19.56
CA PRO A 117 -5.79 -8.95 -20.22
C PRO A 117 -4.28 -9.12 -20.50
N PRO A 118 -3.70 -8.25 -21.35
CA PRO A 118 -2.25 -8.16 -21.53
C PRO A 118 -1.50 -8.01 -20.20
N GLN A 119 -0.27 -8.53 -20.13
CA GLN A 119 0.51 -8.56 -18.87
C GLN A 119 0.89 -7.16 -18.36
N ASP A 120 1.11 -6.20 -19.25
CA ASP A 120 1.32 -4.80 -18.92
C ASP A 120 0.09 -4.19 -18.22
N VAL A 121 -1.13 -4.55 -18.62
CA VAL A 121 -2.36 -4.15 -17.90
C VAL A 121 -2.41 -4.81 -16.52
N ILE A 122 -2.10 -6.11 -16.41
CA ILE A 122 -2.09 -6.80 -15.11
C ILE A 122 -1.14 -6.12 -14.12
N ASN A 123 0.03 -5.69 -14.60
CA ASN A 123 1.04 -5.04 -13.77
C ASN A 123 0.66 -3.65 -13.27
N THR A 124 -0.36 -2.99 -13.85
CA THR A 124 -0.83 -1.67 -13.40
C THR A 124 -1.99 -1.74 -12.41
N ILE A 125 -2.62 -2.91 -12.24
CA ILE A 125 -3.76 -3.08 -11.33
C ILE A 125 -3.25 -3.12 -9.88
N PRO A 126 -3.62 -2.15 -9.03
CA PRO A 126 -3.21 -2.15 -7.64
C PRO A 126 -4.04 -3.13 -6.81
N THR A 127 -3.46 -3.64 -5.72
CA THR A 127 -4.24 -4.21 -4.61
C THR A 127 -4.95 -3.10 -3.83
N VAL A 128 -5.82 -3.44 -2.87
CA VAL A 128 -6.42 -2.48 -1.92
C VAL A 128 -5.33 -1.68 -1.18
N GLU A 129 -4.27 -2.36 -0.73
CA GLU A 129 -3.11 -1.74 -0.10
C GLU A 129 -2.36 -0.83 -1.07
N GLY A 130 -2.16 -1.28 -2.31
CA GLY A 130 -1.56 -0.46 -3.37
C GLY A 130 -2.37 0.80 -3.64
N MET A 131 -3.70 0.70 -3.65
CA MET A 131 -4.60 1.83 -3.84
C MET A 131 -4.51 2.83 -2.68
N PHE A 132 -4.42 2.36 -1.42
CA PHE A 132 -4.16 3.27 -0.29
C PHE A 132 -2.86 4.04 -0.46
N ASN A 133 -1.79 3.38 -0.90
CA ASN A 133 -0.49 4.02 -1.13
C ASN A 133 -0.57 5.05 -2.25
N GLU A 134 -1.35 4.79 -3.30
CA GLU A 134 -1.57 5.74 -4.39
C GLU A 134 -2.33 6.99 -3.90
N ILE A 135 -3.39 6.80 -3.12
CA ILE A 135 -4.16 7.91 -2.54
C ILE A 135 -3.27 8.76 -1.63
N GLU A 136 -2.46 8.12 -0.77
CA GLU A 136 -1.51 8.83 0.09
C GLU A 136 -0.50 9.63 -0.73
N ARG A 137 0.03 9.02 -1.80
CA ARG A 137 0.96 9.70 -2.70
C ARG A 137 0.30 10.91 -3.35
N GLY A 138 -0.91 10.80 -3.87
CA GLY A 138 -1.61 11.94 -4.46
C GLY A 138 -1.85 13.07 -3.46
N LEU A 139 -2.26 12.72 -2.24
CA LEU A 139 -2.51 13.68 -1.16
C LEU A 139 -1.22 14.37 -0.67
N SER A 140 -0.08 13.68 -0.68
CA SER A 140 1.21 14.19 -0.17
C SER A 140 2.07 14.86 -1.24
N ALA A 141 2.04 14.36 -2.48
CA ALA A 141 2.80 14.89 -3.62
C ALA A 141 2.12 16.10 -4.27
N GLY A 142 0.87 16.41 -3.89
CA GLY A 142 0.16 17.60 -4.34
C GLY A 142 -0.44 17.46 -5.73
N TYR A 143 -1.06 16.32 -6.04
CA TYR A 143 -1.96 16.23 -7.19
C TYR A 143 -3.01 17.35 -7.10
N ALA A 144 -3.45 17.87 -8.25
CA ALA A 144 -4.37 19.00 -8.28
C ALA A 144 -5.69 18.68 -7.58
N HIS A 145 -6.20 17.46 -7.73
CA HIS A 145 -7.32 16.97 -6.93
C HIS A 145 -7.20 15.47 -6.62
N VAL A 146 -7.56 15.11 -5.39
CA VAL A 146 -7.70 13.72 -4.95
C VAL A 146 -9.04 13.55 -4.25
N GLY A 147 -9.85 12.64 -4.78
CA GLY A 147 -11.12 12.23 -4.18
C GLY A 147 -11.10 10.73 -3.89
N ALA A 148 -11.52 10.34 -2.68
CA ALA A 148 -11.66 8.92 -2.35
C ALA A 148 -12.88 8.69 -1.46
N SER A 149 -13.58 7.59 -1.70
CA SER A 149 -14.60 7.04 -0.82
C SER A 149 -14.24 5.62 -0.40
N TYR A 150 -14.73 5.22 0.77
CA TYR A 150 -14.35 3.96 1.41
C TYR A 150 -15.60 3.19 1.83
N ASP A 151 -15.50 1.87 1.80
CA ASP A 151 -16.52 0.97 2.28
C ASP A 151 -16.62 1.07 3.82
N PRO A 152 -17.81 1.27 4.41
CA PRO A 152 -17.94 1.49 5.85
C PRO A 152 -17.75 0.21 6.69
N ALA A 153 -17.80 -0.99 6.10
CA ALA A 153 -17.63 -2.24 6.82
C ALA A 153 -16.16 -2.67 6.87
N THR A 154 -15.46 -2.50 5.75
CA THR A 154 -14.09 -3.00 5.54
C THR A 154 -13.06 -1.90 5.46
N GLY A 155 -13.43 -0.66 5.11
CA GLY A 155 -12.48 0.43 4.85
C GLY A 155 -11.83 0.40 3.47
N ALA A 156 -12.09 -0.61 2.64
CA ALA A 156 -11.55 -0.68 1.28
C ALA A 156 -11.95 0.56 0.45
N PRO A 157 -11.07 1.12 -0.39
CA PRO A 157 -11.45 2.16 -1.35
C PRO A 157 -12.56 1.63 -2.27
N VAL A 158 -13.58 2.45 -2.55
CA VAL A 158 -14.72 2.11 -3.42
C VAL A 158 -14.70 2.94 -4.69
N THR A 159 -14.49 4.25 -4.54
CA THR A 159 -14.21 5.14 -5.66
C THR A 159 -12.98 5.97 -5.36
N VAL A 160 -12.13 6.12 -6.36
CA VAL A 160 -10.92 6.94 -6.27
C VAL A 160 -10.82 7.78 -7.53
N TYR A 161 -10.52 9.06 -7.37
CA TYR A 161 -10.37 10.02 -8.44
C TYR A 161 -9.06 10.78 -8.25
N PHE A 162 -8.26 10.84 -9.30
CA PHE A 162 -7.07 11.68 -9.36
C PHE A 162 -7.17 12.62 -10.55
N ASP A 163 -6.87 13.88 -10.28
CA ASP A 163 -6.48 14.89 -11.26
C ASP A 163 -5.03 15.24 -10.92
N TYR A 164 -4.09 14.79 -11.75
CA TYR A 164 -2.67 14.96 -11.48
C TYR A 164 -2.26 16.43 -11.66
N ASN A 165 -2.78 17.07 -12.70
CA ASN A 165 -2.51 18.44 -13.08
C ASN A 165 -3.80 19.10 -13.60
N GLY A 166 -4.44 19.93 -12.79
CA GLY A 166 -5.70 20.61 -13.13
C GLY A 166 -5.60 21.68 -14.22
N GLN A 167 -4.52 21.69 -15.01
CA GLN A 167 -4.35 22.45 -16.24
C GLN A 167 -4.21 21.55 -17.49
N ALA A 168 -4.07 20.23 -17.31
CA ALA A 168 -4.22 19.24 -18.36
C ALA A 168 -5.70 18.83 -18.45
N VAL A 169 -6.11 18.29 -19.61
CA VAL A 169 -7.53 18.09 -19.97
C VAL A 169 -7.94 16.61 -19.97
N ASP A 170 -6.96 15.70 -20.03
CA ASP A 170 -7.19 14.26 -20.20
C ASP A 170 -6.29 13.41 -19.29
N ASP A 171 -5.74 13.99 -18.22
CA ASP A 171 -4.90 13.28 -17.25
C ASP A 171 -5.71 12.71 -16.07
N GLU A 172 -7.00 13.02 -15.98
CA GLU A 172 -7.85 12.54 -14.91
C GLU A 172 -8.18 11.06 -15.03
N VAL A 173 -8.14 10.38 -13.90
CA VAL A 173 -8.45 8.94 -13.79
C VAL A 173 -9.49 8.70 -12.71
N HIS A 174 -10.40 7.76 -12.97
CA HIS A 174 -11.38 7.31 -11.99
C HIS A 174 -11.31 5.79 -11.83
N TYR A 175 -11.13 5.32 -10.60
CA TYR A 175 -11.16 3.91 -10.24
C TYR A 175 -12.45 3.58 -9.50
N SER A 176 -13.08 2.47 -9.88
CA SER A 176 -14.15 1.83 -9.13
C SER A 176 -13.68 0.47 -8.65
N VAL A 177 -13.74 0.26 -7.34
CA VAL A 177 -13.35 -0.99 -6.67
C VAL A 177 -14.53 -1.51 -5.87
N ARG A 178 -14.77 -2.81 -5.96
CA ARG A 178 -15.77 -3.51 -5.14
C ARG A 178 -15.23 -4.85 -4.71
N ILE A 179 -15.08 -5.05 -3.41
CA ILE A 179 -14.79 -6.37 -2.85
C ILE A 179 -15.99 -7.28 -3.13
N LEU A 180 -15.72 -8.43 -3.74
CA LEU A 180 -16.74 -9.44 -4.07
C LEU A 180 -16.75 -10.54 -3.01
N ASP A 181 -15.57 -10.96 -2.59
CA ASP A 181 -15.36 -11.97 -1.57
C ASP A 181 -14.11 -11.62 -0.76
N LEU A 182 -14.23 -11.68 0.57
CA LEU A 182 -13.09 -11.74 1.46
C LEU A 182 -12.91 -13.21 1.80
N ALA A 183 -11.79 -13.80 1.40
CA ALA A 183 -11.49 -15.13 1.87
C ALA A 183 -11.31 -14.99 3.39
N THR A 184 -12.21 -15.61 4.15
CA THR A 184 -12.10 -15.65 5.60
C THR A 184 -10.79 -16.36 5.88
N GLY A 185 -9.79 -15.61 6.33
CA GLY A 185 -8.47 -16.14 6.59
C GLY A 185 -8.61 -17.45 7.37
N GLY A 186 -7.93 -18.49 6.89
CA GLY A 186 -7.79 -19.75 7.60
C GLY A 186 -7.01 -19.57 8.89
N GLY A 187 -7.56 -18.81 9.83
CA GLY A 187 -7.23 -18.95 11.23
C GLY A 187 -7.68 -20.34 11.60
N GLN A 188 -6.72 -21.22 11.92
CA GLN A 188 -7.02 -22.33 12.80
C GLN A 188 -7.65 -21.72 14.05
N ALA A 189 -8.97 -21.79 14.14
CA ALA A 189 -9.63 -21.79 15.42
C ALA A 189 -9.01 -22.96 16.19
N LEU A 190 -8.13 -22.65 17.14
CA LEU A 190 -7.92 -23.55 18.27
C LEU A 190 -9.33 -23.99 18.72
N PRO A 191 -9.64 -25.28 18.86
CA PRO A 191 -10.92 -25.69 19.39
C PRO A 191 -10.99 -25.21 20.84
N GLY A 192 -11.54 -24.01 21.04
CA GLY A 192 -11.93 -23.54 22.36
C GLY A 192 -12.99 -24.50 22.91
N PRO A 193 -12.97 -24.81 24.22
CA PRO A 193 -13.96 -25.71 24.80
C PRO A 193 -15.36 -25.16 24.54
N SER A 194 -16.24 -26.01 24.03
CA SER A 194 -17.64 -25.67 23.76
C SER A 194 -18.29 -25.03 24.99
N PRO A 195 -19.12 -23.97 24.85
CA PRO A 195 -19.89 -23.44 25.96
C PRO A 195 -20.89 -24.50 26.46
N PRO A 196 -21.15 -24.62 27.77
CA PRO A 196 -22.17 -25.53 28.25
C PRO A 196 -23.55 -25.08 27.78
N LEU A 197 -24.34 -26.02 27.27
CA LEU A 197 -25.75 -25.84 26.95
C LEU A 197 -26.50 -25.46 28.23
N SER A 198 -26.98 -24.21 28.31
CA SER A 198 -27.97 -23.82 29.30
C SER A 198 -29.32 -24.46 28.93
N ALA A 199 -29.56 -25.65 29.45
CA ALA A 199 -30.88 -26.27 29.47
C ALA A 199 -31.66 -25.72 30.67
N THR A 200 -32.67 -24.90 30.42
CA THR A 200 -33.66 -24.48 31.42
C THR A 200 -34.46 -25.71 31.84
N ALA A 201 -34.22 -26.21 33.05
CA ALA A 201 -35.02 -27.25 33.67
C ALA A 201 -36.33 -26.64 34.21
N THR A 202 -37.46 -26.94 33.57
CA THR A 202 -38.77 -26.78 34.21
C THR A 202 -39.03 -27.97 35.13
N ASP A 203 -39.25 -27.62 36.39
CA ASP A 203 -39.61 -28.47 37.51
C ASP A 203 -40.84 -29.35 37.18
N GLY A 204 -40.68 -30.66 37.34
CA GLY A 204 -41.74 -31.65 37.18
C GLY A 204 -41.31 -32.99 37.80
N PRO A 205 -42.11 -33.59 38.71
CA PRO A 205 -41.66 -34.74 39.49
C PRO A 205 -41.54 -36.00 38.62
N SER A 206 -40.40 -36.68 38.75
CA SER A 206 -40.04 -37.91 38.04
C SER A 206 -40.91 -39.11 38.47
N PRO A 207 -41.28 -40.02 37.55
CA PRO A 207 -41.53 -41.42 37.89
C PRO A 207 -40.20 -42.20 37.96
N PRO A 208 -40.04 -43.17 38.88
CA PRO A 208 -38.80 -43.94 39.00
C PRO A 208 -38.81 -45.21 38.12
N LEU A 209 -37.62 -45.84 38.06
CA LEU A 209 -37.31 -47.23 37.65
C LEU A 209 -36.97 -47.39 36.15
N SER A 210 -35.95 -48.12 35.71
CA SER A 210 -34.83 -48.86 36.32
C SER A 210 -33.86 -49.15 35.16
N ALA A 211 -32.55 -49.00 35.36
CA ALA A 211 -31.58 -49.56 34.41
C ALA A 211 -30.36 -50.10 35.17
N THR A 212 -30.33 -51.42 35.22
CA THR A 212 -29.30 -52.29 35.78
C THR A 212 -27.93 -51.99 35.20
N ALA A 213 -26.94 -51.77 36.08
CA ALA A 213 -25.53 -51.67 35.72
C ALA A 213 -24.89 -53.07 35.69
N THR A 214 -24.36 -53.43 34.54
CA THR A 214 -23.33 -54.46 34.32
C THR A 214 -22.48 -53.89 33.20
N GLY A 215 -21.19 -53.59 33.28
CA GLY A 215 -20.12 -53.95 34.20
C GLY A 215 -18.86 -54.01 33.31
N GLY A 216 -17.76 -53.36 33.70
CA GLY A 216 -16.48 -53.51 33.00
C GLY A 216 -15.56 -52.27 33.07
N PRO A 217 -14.35 -52.37 33.65
CA PRO A 217 -13.47 -51.22 33.92
C PRO A 217 -12.57 -50.83 32.73
N SER A 218 -12.25 -49.54 32.65
CA SER A 218 -11.27 -48.92 31.74
C SER A 218 -9.84 -49.43 31.95
N PRO A 219 -8.99 -49.51 30.90
CA PRO A 219 -7.54 -49.68 31.07
C PRO A 219 -6.83 -48.34 31.36
N PRO A 220 -5.68 -48.34 32.07
CA PRO A 220 -4.98 -47.13 32.47
C PRO A 220 -3.99 -46.61 31.40
N LEU A 221 -3.75 -45.29 31.49
CA LEU A 221 -2.73 -44.53 30.78
C LEU A 221 -1.32 -45.03 31.13
N SER A 222 -0.40 -45.00 30.16
CA SER A 222 1.04 -45.06 30.41
C SER A 222 1.76 -44.02 29.54
N ALA A 223 2.49 -43.16 30.24
CA ALA A 223 3.33 -42.09 29.72
C ALA A 223 4.73 -42.60 29.38
N THR A 224 5.45 -41.90 28.50
CA THR A 224 6.91 -41.75 28.66
C THR A 224 7.33 -40.41 28.06
N ALA A 225 7.78 -39.50 28.93
CA ALA A 225 8.51 -38.30 28.59
C ALA A 225 10.00 -38.59 28.81
N THR A 226 10.84 -38.30 27.82
CA THR A 226 12.29 -38.19 27.98
C THR A 226 12.74 -36.91 27.29
N GLY A 227 13.02 -35.89 28.10
CA GLY A 227 13.67 -34.66 27.66
C GLY A 227 15.19 -34.83 27.59
N GLY A 228 15.81 -34.02 26.73
CA GLY A 228 17.25 -33.81 26.64
C GLY A 228 17.56 -32.51 25.88
N PRO A 229 18.46 -31.64 26.37
CA PRO A 229 18.51 -30.20 26.03
C PRO A 229 19.35 -29.83 24.79
N SER A 230 19.05 -28.65 24.24
CA SER A 230 19.71 -27.97 23.12
C SER A 230 21.22 -27.69 23.32
N PRO A 231 22.03 -27.66 22.25
CA PRO A 231 23.45 -27.30 22.33
C PRO A 231 23.70 -25.78 22.31
N PRO A 232 24.80 -25.28 22.92
CA PRO A 232 25.17 -23.88 22.88
C PRO A 232 26.03 -23.51 21.66
N LEU A 233 25.94 -22.24 21.28
CA LEU A 233 26.79 -21.56 20.29
C LEU A 233 28.24 -21.48 20.78
N SER A 234 29.21 -21.69 19.88
CA SER A 234 30.59 -21.23 20.06
C SER A 234 31.24 -20.91 18.72
N ALA A 235 31.72 -19.68 18.62
CA ALA A 235 32.62 -19.19 17.58
C ALA A 235 34.07 -19.48 17.97
N THR A 236 34.95 -19.76 17.00
CA THR A 236 36.40 -19.52 17.10
C THR A 236 36.99 -19.38 15.70
N ALA A 237 37.79 -18.33 15.53
CA ALA A 237 38.56 -17.98 14.35
C ALA A 237 40.04 -18.36 14.53
N THR A 238 40.68 -18.84 13.47
CA THR A 238 42.11 -18.77 13.07
C THR A 238 42.29 -19.81 11.95
N GLY A 239 43.00 -19.63 10.84
CA GLY A 239 44.03 -18.70 10.44
C GLY A 239 45.06 -19.52 9.62
N GLU A 240 45.38 -19.04 8.41
CA GLU A 240 46.66 -19.23 7.71
C GLU A 240 46.99 -20.58 7.00
N LEU A 241 47.01 -20.59 5.65
CA LEU A 241 48.24 -20.55 4.82
C LEU A 241 47.93 -20.71 3.31
N LEU A 242 48.44 -19.77 2.51
CA LEU A 242 48.63 -19.87 1.05
C LEU A 242 49.84 -20.79 0.75
N PRO A 243 50.01 -21.27 -0.50
CA PRO A 243 50.81 -20.47 -1.44
C PRO A 243 50.29 -20.41 -2.89
N GLN A 244 50.97 -19.49 -3.59
CA GLN A 244 50.84 -18.93 -4.94
C GLN A 244 51.03 -19.92 -6.10
N SER A 245 50.48 -19.59 -7.27
CA SER A 245 51.30 -19.47 -8.50
C SER A 245 50.58 -18.70 -9.61
N GLU A 246 51.32 -17.75 -10.17
CA GLU A 246 51.00 -16.85 -11.29
C GLU A 246 50.92 -17.56 -12.66
N GLY A 247 50.34 -16.89 -13.65
CA GLY A 247 50.47 -17.26 -15.06
C GLY A 247 49.56 -16.46 -15.98
N GLY A 248 50.00 -15.27 -16.38
CA GLY A 248 49.38 -14.46 -17.42
C GLY A 248 49.96 -14.70 -18.83
N ALA A 249 49.16 -14.37 -19.85
CA ALA A 249 49.53 -13.98 -21.23
C ALA A 249 48.18 -13.61 -21.89
N LYS A 250 47.85 -12.40 -22.36
CA LYS A 250 48.48 -11.48 -23.34
C LYS A 250 48.82 -12.14 -24.68
N GLY A 251 48.00 -11.84 -25.69
CA GLY A 251 48.27 -12.00 -27.11
C GLY A 251 47.40 -10.99 -27.87
N ASP A 252 48.08 -9.99 -28.43
CA ASP A 252 47.58 -8.93 -29.31
C ASP A 252 47.57 -9.41 -30.78
N GLU A 253 46.75 -8.75 -31.63
CA GLU A 253 46.91 -8.53 -33.09
C GLU A 253 46.85 -9.77 -34.03
N GLU A 254 46.33 -9.82 -35.27
CA GLU A 254 46.03 -8.94 -36.44
C GLU A 254 44.75 -9.52 -37.12
N GLU A 255 43.83 -8.75 -37.73
CA GLU A 255 43.84 -8.21 -39.12
C GLU A 255 43.79 -9.31 -40.21
N ASP A 256 42.65 -9.40 -40.94
CA ASP A 256 42.55 -9.46 -42.42
C ASP A 256 41.18 -9.95 -42.94
N ASP A 257 40.66 -9.16 -43.89
CA ASP A 257 39.83 -9.47 -45.08
C ASP A 257 38.55 -10.35 -44.98
N GLU A 258 37.38 -9.72 -45.17
CA GLU A 258 36.62 -9.60 -46.45
C GLU A 258 35.14 -9.20 -46.22
#